data_AF-A0A7X0IEK7-F1
#
_entry.id   AF-A0A7X0IEK7-F1
#
_cell.length_a   1.000
_cell.length_b   1.000
_cell.length_c   1.000
_cell.angle_alpha   90.00
_cell.angle_beta   90.00
_cell.angle_gamma   90.00
#
_symmetry.space_group_name_H-M   'P 1'
#
loop_
_entity.id
_entity.type
_entity.pdbx_description
1 polymer ?
#
loop_
_entity_poly.entity_id
_entity_poly.type
_entity_poly.pdbx_seq_one_letter_code
_entity_poly.pdbx_strand_id
1 'polypeptide(L)'
;MERDDASRIFRYHLRRLHHERGEPSARDLAKWTGGEIGPDVVSAALRDGVLPGWGHLEPLIRALGGDVEWFRRLLENPWRHQPRLVALPAPPADWRLAEGEPDLRHVHTSADAEAVQEDLDARAGEQERQQQTLREQLARAREQLADLNDRITHLQDRLTQMTREAGADTELRDRLLADVAALEKERDLLRQEIDELREKLRRSREDKIDLLDQGVRLAYRWVELRWEWARSEELRREKAETDLRKERERRLTLEEEVRELRRLTGRDTV
;
A
#
# COMPACT_ATOMS: atom_id res chain seq x y z
N MET A 1 -15.07 2.81 -16.00
CA MET A 1 -13.68 2.80 -15.53
C MET A 1 -13.44 3.86 -14.46
N GLU A 2 -13.80 5.13 -14.68
CA GLU A 2 -13.45 6.22 -13.75
C GLU A 2 -13.94 6.09 -12.30
N ARG A 3 -15.11 5.46 -12.08
CA ARG A 3 -15.69 5.31 -10.73
C ARG A 3 -14.96 4.28 -9.86
N ASP A 4 -14.27 3.32 -10.49
CA ASP A 4 -13.53 2.27 -9.77
C ASP A 4 -12.21 2.80 -9.21
N ASP A 5 -11.51 3.68 -9.95
CA ASP A 5 -10.24 4.25 -9.50
C ASP A 5 -10.43 5.19 -8.30
N ALA A 6 -11.48 6.02 -8.31
CA ALA A 6 -11.88 6.84 -7.18
C ALA A 6 -12.12 6.01 -5.91
N SER A 7 -12.84 4.90 -6.08
CA SER A 7 -13.18 3.99 -5.00
C SER A 7 -11.95 3.28 -4.43
N ARG A 8 -10.98 2.95 -5.29
CA ARG A 8 -9.70 2.35 -4.89
C ARG A 8 -8.84 3.31 -4.08
N ILE A 9 -8.67 4.55 -4.55
CA ILE A 9 -7.90 5.59 -3.84
C ILE A 9 -8.55 5.88 -2.49
N PHE A 10 -9.88 6.05 -2.45
CA PHE A 10 -10.61 6.25 -1.21
C PHE A 10 -10.36 5.13 -0.19
N ARG A 11 -10.44 3.86 -0.62
CA ARG A 11 -10.19 2.72 0.26
C ARG A 11 -8.75 2.63 0.72
N TYR A 12 -7.79 2.97 -0.14
CA TYR A 12 -6.38 3.03 0.25
C TYR A 12 -6.21 3.95 1.46
N HIS A 13 -6.75 5.17 1.40
CA HIS A 13 -6.66 6.12 2.50
C HIS A 13 -7.47 5.71 3.72
N LEU A 14 -8.65 5.11 3.54
CA LEU A 14 -9.45 4.63 4.65
C LEU A 14 -8.75 3.47 5.40
N ARG A 15 -8.11 2.55 4.67
CA ARG A 15 -7.31 1.46 5.24
C ARG A 15 -6.08 1.99 5.96
N ARG A 16 -5.42 3.00 5.40
CA ARG A 16 -4.30 3.66 6.05
C ARG A 16 -4.71 4.25 7.40
N LEU A 17 -5.83 4.98 7.48
CA LEU A 17 -6.36 5.48 8.76
C LEU A 17 -6.69 4.34 9.73
N HIS A 18 -7.28 3.25 9.23
CA HIS A 18 -7.56 2.06 10.04
C HIS A 18 -6.29 1.47 10.64
N HIS A 19 -5.22 1.40 9.85
CA HIS A 19 -3.91 0.92 10.28
C HIS A 19 -3.24 1.88 11.29
N GLU A 20 -3.21 3.18 11.01
CA GLU A 20 -2.68 4.23 11.92
C GLU A 20 -3.40 4.24 13.29
N ARG A 21 -4.63 3.71 13.35
CA ARG A 21 -5.40 3.56 14.58
C ARG A 21 -5.24 2.21 15.28
N GLY A 22 -4.31 1.38 14.84
CA GLY A 22 -4.01 0.08 15.45
C GLY A 22 -4.97 -1.03 15.02
N GLU A 23 -5.55 -0.93 13.83
CA GLU A 23 -6.44 -1.93 13.23
C GLU A 23 -7.59 -2.39 14.15
N PRO A 24 -8.37 -1.46 14.74
CA PRO A 24 -9.48 -1.81 15.62
C PRO A 24 -10.50 -2.72 14.93
N SER A 25 -11.15 -3.59 15.70
CA SER A 25 -12.12 -4.53 15.12
C SER A 25 -13.33 -3.76 14.54
N ALA A 26 -14.03 -4.36 13.57
CA ALA A 26 -15.23 -3.76 13.01
C ALA A 26 -16.32 -3.48 14.07
N ARG A 27 -16.34 -4.26 15.16
CA ARG A 27 -17.24 -4.04 16.29
C ARG A 27 -16.83 -2.83 17.13
N ASP A 28 -15.53 -2.64 17.35
CA ASP A 28 -15.01 -1.48 18.08
C ASP A 28 -15.28 -0.20 17.31
N LEU A 29 -15.05 -0.22 16.00
CA LEU A 29 -15.38 0.90 15.11
C LEU A 29 -16.87 1.21 15.12
N ALA A 30 -17.74 0.21 15.00
CA ALA A 30 -19.18 0.39 15.10
C ALA A 30 -19.57 1.05 16.45
N LYS A 31 -18.94 0.63 17.55
CA LYS A 31 -19.13 1.23 18.87
C LYS A 31 -18.65 2.69 18.92
N TRP A 32 -17.51 3.01 18.33
CA TRP A 32 -16.97 4.38 18.28
C TRP A 32 -17.83 5.33 17.44
N THR A 33 -18.56 4.79 16.45
CA THR A 33 -19.54 5.55 15.66
C THR A 33 -20.86 5.78 16.41
N GLY A 34 -20.95 5.42 17.69
CA GLY A 34 -22.21 5.53 18.46
C GLY A 34 -23.30 4.54 18.03
N GLY A 35 -22.94 3.52 17.25
CA GLY A 35 -23.90 2.56 16.68
C GLY A 35 -24.61 3.06 15.42
N GLU A 36 -24.22 4.22 14.87
CA GLU A 36 -24.76 4.72 13.59
C GLU A 36 -24.48 3.77 12.42
N ILE A 37 -23.42 2.96 12.53
CA ILE A 37 -22.98 2.04 11.50
C ILE A 37 -22.83 0.64 12.09
N GLY A 38 -23.45 -0.36 11.45
CA GLY A 38 -23.30 -1.76 11.83
C GLY A 38 -21.90 -2.32 11.48
N PRO A 39 -21.42 -3.36 12.21
CA PRO A 39 -20.10 -3.96 11.97
C PRO A 39 -19.95 -4.54 10.56
N ASP A 40 -21.04 -4.98 9.93
CA ASP A 40 -21.02 -5.49 8.55
C ASP A 40 -20.74 -4.38 7.53
N VAL A 41 -21.28 -3.18 7.75
CA VAL A 41 -21.06 -2.01 6.89
C VAL A 41 -19.62 -1.51 7.06
N VAL A 42 -19.09 -1.51 8.28
CA VAL A 42 -17.66 -1.23 8.53
C VAL A 42 -16.79 -2.25 7.78
N SER A 43 -17.10 -3.54 7.89
CA SER A 43 -16.37 -4.59 7.18
C SER A 43 -16.42 -4.40 5.67
N ALA A 44 -17.59 -4.06 5.11
CA ALA A 44 -17.77 -3.80 3.70
C ALA A 44 -16.98 -2.56 3.22
N ALA A 45 -16.94 -1.49 4.02
CA ALA A 45 -16.19 -0.28 3.71
C ALA A 45 -14.66 -0.50 3.70
N LEU A 46 -14.15 -1.31 4.63
CA LEU A 46 -12.72 -1.61 4.74
C LEU A 46 -12.27 -2.67 3.73
N ARG A 47 -13.14 -3.61 3.33
CA ARG A 47 -12.82 -4.68 2.37
C ARG A 47 -13.10 -4.27 0.92
N ASP A 48 -12.94 -5.21 0.00
CA ASP A 48 -13.10 -4.98 -1.44
C ASP A 48 -14.58 -4.96 -1.92
N GLY A 49 -15.55 -4.74 -1.02
CA GLY A 49 -16.98 -4.71 -1.34
C GLY A 49 -17.44 -3.44 -2.07
N VAL A 50 -18.75 -3.20 -2.20
CA VAL A 50 -19.27 -1.91 -2.72
C VAL A 50 -19.10 -0.85 -1.62
N LEU A 51 -18.59 0.34 -1.96
CA LEU A 51 -18.47 1.42 -0.98
C LEU A 51 -19.87 1.82 -0.48
N PRO A 52 -20.11 1.84 0.84
CA PRO A 52 -21.38 2.31 1.36
C PRO A 52 -21.56 3.80 1.05
N GLY A 53 -22.80 4.26 1.08
CA GLY A 53 -23.11 5.67 0.86
C GLY A 53 -22.42 6.58 1.88
N TRP A 54 -22.18 7.84 1.50
CA TRP A 54 -21.43 8.82 2.30
C TRP A 54 -21.91 8.94 3.75
N GLY A 55 -23.21 8.82 4.01
CA GLY A 55 -23.77 8.85 5.36
C GLY A 55 -23.20 7.79 6.32
N HIS A 56 -22.73 6.65 5.81
CA HIS A 56 -22.02 5.63 6.59
C HIS A 56 -20.50 5.82 6.57
N LEU A 57 -19.94 6.51 5.58
CA LEU A 57 -18.51 6.72 5.50
C LEU A 57 -18.07 7.83 6.46
N GLU A 58 -18.86 8.89 6.59
CA GLU A 58 -18.53 10.05 7.41
C GLU A 58 -18.33 9.72 8.90
N PRO A 59 -19.24 9.00 9.60
CA PRO A 59 -19.01 8.63 11.00
C PRO A 59 -17.83 7.67 11.15
N LEU A 60 -17.61 6.78 10.18
CA LEU A 60 -16.47 5.86 10.17
C LEU A 60 -15.12 6.61 10.06
N ILE A 61 -15.02 7.57 9.12
CA ILE A 61 -13.82 8.41 8.96
C ILE A 61 -13.56 9.20 10.24
N ARG A 62 -14.62 9.79 10.84
CA ARG A 62 -14.53 10.52 12.09
C ARG A 62 -14.06 9.63 13.26
N ALA A 63 -14.61 8.42 13.36
CA ALA A 63 -14.22 7.44 14.39
C ALA A 63 -12.75 7.01 14.26
N LEU A 64 -12.23 6.97 13.03
CA LEU A 64 -10.82 6.72 12.74
C LEU A 64 -9.92 7.94 12.94
N GLY A 65 -10.48 9.13 13.25
CA GLY A 65 -9.73 10.37 13.42
C GLY A 65 -9.31 11.05 12.11
N GLY A 66 -9.95 10.68 10.98
CA GLY A 66 -9.68 11.27 9.67
C GLY A 66 -10.36 12.62 9.43
N ASP A 67 -9.81 13.39 8.48
CA ASP A 67 -10.44 14.62 7.97
C ASP A 67 -11.60 14.27 7.03
N VAL A 68 -12.82 14.41 7.54
CA VAL A 68 -14.07 14.14 6.82
C VAL A 68 -14.18 14.97 5.53
N GLU A 69 -13.79 16.24 5.55
CA GLU A 69 -13.91 17.12 4.38
C GLU A 69 -12.85 16.79 3.33
N TRP A 70 -11.68 16.33 3.74
CA TRP A 70 -10.69 15.79 2.82
C TRP A 70 -11.21 14.54 2.09
N PHE A 71 -11.80 13.58 2.80
CA PHE A 71 -12.39 12.38 2.19
C PHE A 71 -13.62 12.69 1.33
N ARG A 72 -14.43 13.69 1.71
CA ARG A 72 -15.56 14.14 0.90
C ARG A 72 -15.08 14.69 -0.44
N ARG A 73 -14.10 15.59 -0.39
CA ARG A 73 -13.45 16.15 -1.58
C ARG A 73 -12.85 15.07 -2.48
N LEU A 74 -12.22 14.06 -1.90
CA LEU A 74 -11.68 12.90 -2.62
C LEU A 74 -12.75 12.16 -3.44
N LEU A 75 -13.95 11.98 -2.90
CA LEU A 75 -15.07 11.33 -3.60
C LEU A 75 -15.75 12.23 -4.64
N GLU A 76 -15.88 13.53 -4.36
CA GLU A 76 -16.54 14.49 -5.27
C GLU A 76 -15.68 14.81 -6.50
N ASN A 77 -14.36 14.78 -6.35
CA ASN A 77 -13.43 15.07 -7.44
C ASN A 77 -12.22 14.11 -7.41
N PRO A 78 -12.42 12.84 -7.75
CA PRO A 78 -11.31 11.89 -7.80
C PRO A 78 -10.20 12.32 -8.76
N TRP A 79 -10.53 13.14 -9.77
CA TRP A 79 -9.58 13.70 -10.75
C TRP A 79 -9.05 15.11 -10.43
N ARG A 80 -9.67 15.87 -9.51
CA ARG A 80 -8.99 17.09 -8.97
C ARG A 80 -8.10 16.76 -7.78
N HIS A 81 -8.31 15.58 -7.20
CA HIS A 81 -7.43 14.94 -6.22
C HIS A 81 -6.60 13.79 -6.78
N GLN A 82 -6.70 13.49 -8.09
CA GLN A 82 -5.45 13.22 -8.81
C GLN A 82 -4.56 14.39 -8.45
N PRO A 83 -3.36 14.20 -7.94
CA PRO A 83 -2.47 15.29 -7.62
C PRO A 83 -2.15 16.04 -8.91
N ARG A 84 -3.03 16.96 -9.34
CA ARG A 84 -2.61 18.21 -9.95
C ARG A 84 -1.80 18.84 -8.85
N LEU A 85 -0.48 18.64 -8.91
CA LEU A 85 0.60 19.64 -8.78
C LEU A 85 0.24 20.96 -8.07
N VAL A 86 -0.64 20.94 -7.07
CA VAL A 86 -0.71 21.90 -5.99
C VAL A 86 0.52 21.53 -5.19
N ALA A 87 1.43 22.49 -5.05
CA ALA A 87 2.54 22.40 -4.13
C ALA A 87 2.06 21.66 -2.87
N LEU A 88 2.47 20.39 -2.73
CA LEU A 88 2.34 19.70 -1.47
C LEU A 88 2.94 20.67 -0.43
N PRO A 89 2.26 20.96 0.70
CA PRO A 89 2.98 21.58 1.81
C PRO A 89 4.25 20.76 1.95
N ALA A 90 5.41 21.43 1.89
CA ALA A 90 6.70 20.76 1.98
C ALA A 90 6.55 19.73 3.10
N PRO A 91 6.59 18.44 2.75
CA PRO A 91 6.14 17.41 3.68
C PRO A 91 6.99 17.62 4.94
N PRO A 92 6.37 17.64 6.13
CA PRO A 92 6.93 18.30 7.31
C PRO A 92 8.36 17.82 7.55
N ALA A 93 9.29 18.69 7.96
CA ALA A 93 10.73 18.37 7.87
C ALA A 93 11.17 17.09 8.64
N ASP A 94 10.27 16.53 9.44
CA ASP A 94 10.38 15.39 10.34
C ASP A 94 10.01 14.01 9.73
N TRP A 95 9.30 13.87 8.60
CA TRP A 95 8.99 12.52 8.04
C TRP A 95 10.19 11.85 7.33
N ARG A 96 11.32 12.56 7.14
CA ARG A 96 12.51 12.07 6.41
C ARG A 96 13.43 11.13 7.20
N LEU A 97 12.98 10.57 8.33
CA LEU A 97 13.84 9.78 9.22
C LEU A 97 13.38 8.33 9.42
N ALA A 98 12.53 7.79 8.56
CA ALA A 98 12.41 6.33 8.47
C ALA A 98 13.63 5.81 7.69
N GLU A 99 14.63 5.30 8.43
CA GLU A 99 15.82 4.65 7.85
C GLU A 99 15.38 3.55 6.87
N GLY A 100 15.72 3.70 5.58
CA GLY A 100 15.44 2.71 4.55
C GLY A 100 14.56 3.18 3.39
N GLU A 101 14.08 4.43 3.39
CA GLU A 101 13.38 4.98 2.21
C GLU A 101 14.36 4.99 1.01
N PRO A 102 14.03 4.34 -0.13
CA PRO A 102 14.86 4.44 -1.32
C PRO A 102 14.96 5.91 -1.69
N ASP A 103 16.17 6.43 -1.88
CA ASP A 103 16.37 7.84 -2.20
C ASP A 103 15.89 8.12 -3.62
N LEU A 104 14.58 8.37 -3.74
CA LEU A 104 13.91 8.71 -4.99
C LEU A 104 14.45 10.01 -5.61
N ARG A 105 15.28 10.77 -4.87
CA ARG A 105 15.94 11.97 -5.41
C ARG A 105 16.92 11.62 -6.51
N HIS A 106 17.37 10.37 -6.62
CA HIS A 106 18.26 9.92 -7.69
C HIS A 106 17.51 9.42 -8.94
N VAL A 107 16.18 9.36 -8.91
CA VAL A 107 15.36 8.97 -10.05
C VAL A 107 15.14 10.19 -10.95
N HIS A 108 16.12 10.40 -11.84
CA HIS A 108 16.14 11.54 -12.77
C HIS A 108 15.62 11.17 -14.15
N THR A 109 15.68 9.90 -14.52
CA THR A 109 15.30 9.41 -15.84
C THR A 109 14.23 8.33 -15.75
N SER A 110 13.54 8.13 -16.88
CA SER A 110 12.65 7.00 -17.12
C SER A 110 13.36 5.66 -16.84
N ALA A 111 14.61 5.51 -17.28
CA ALA A 111 15.36 4.27 -17.06
C ALA A 111 15.66 4.02 -15.58
N ASP A 112 16.04 5.06 -14.83
CA ASP A 112 16.27 4.95 -13.37
C ASP A 112 14.99 4.50 -12.66
N ALA A 113 13.86 5.05 -13.09
CA ALA A 113 12.56 4.76 -12.51
C ALA A 113 12.08 3.33 -12.85
N GLU A 114 12.54 2.75 -13.95
CA GLU A 114 12.27 1.36 -14.38
C GLU A 114 13.08 0.40 -13.52
N ALA A 115 14.36 0.70 -13.30
CA ALA A 115 15.25 -0.08 -12.44
C ALA A 115 14.78 -0.10 -10.98
N VAL A 116 14.33 1.04 -10.45
CA VAL A 116 13.76 1.08 -9.08
C VAL A 116 12.46 0.28 -9.01
N GLN A 117 11.62 0.31 -10.05
CA GLN A 117 10.39 -0.47 -10.07
C GLN A 117 10.69 -1.97 -10.06
N GLU A 118 11.68 -2.43 -10.84
CA GLU A 118 12.11 -3.83 -10.86
C GLU A 118 12.64 -4.29 -9.49
N ASP A 119 13.44 -3.47 -8.80
CA ASP A 119 13.90 -3.77 -7.44
C ASP A 119 12.75 -3.84 -6.44
N LEU A 120 11.78 -2.92 -6.51
CA LEU A 120 10.58 -2.96 -5.66
C LEU A 120 9.75 -4.22 -5.91
N ASP A 121 9.55 -4.60 -7.17
CA ASP A 121 8.82 -5.82 -7.53
C ASP A 121 9.55 -7.09 -7.06
N ALA A 122 10.88 -7.11 -7.15
CA ALA A 122 11.71 -8.20 -6.63
C ALA A 122 11.56 -8.34 -5.10
N ARG A 123 11.68 -7.23 -4.36
CA ARG A 123 11.50 -7.20 -2.89
C ARG A 123 10.09 -7.62 -2.49
N ALA A 124 9.06 -7.13 -3.19
CA ALA A 124 7.68 -7.54 -2.95
C ALA A 124 7.49 -9.05 -3.15
N GLY A 125 8.11 -9.62 -4.19
CA GLY A 125 8.08 -11.06 -4.45
C GLY A 125 8.80 -11.89 -3.38
N GLU A 126 9.96 -11.43 -2.88
CA GLU A 126 10.65 -12.07 -1.75
C GLU A 126 9.82 -12.04 -0.48
N GLN A 127 9.19 -10.89 -0.20
CA GLN A 127 8.36 -10.71 0.97
C GLN A 127 7.11 -11.59 0.94
N GLU A 128 6.49 -11.80 -0.22
CA GLU A 128 5.37 -12.74 -0.35
C GLU A 128 5.77 -14.17 -0.02
N ARG A 129 6.95 -14.62 -0.48
CA ARG A 129 7.49 -15.94 -0.14
C ARG A 129 7.76 -16.06 1.36
N GLN A 130 8.30 -15.02 1.98
CA GLN A 130 8.51 -14.97 3.43
C GLN A 130 7.17 -15.04 4.18
N GLN A 131 6.16 -14.27 3.77
CA GLN A 131 4.82 -14.34 4.38
C GLN A 131 4.19 -15.73 4.23
N GLN A 132 4.36 -16.37 3.09
CA GLN A 132 3.87 -17.74 2.89
C GLN A 132 4.54 -18.71 3.86
N THR A 133 5.87 -18.61 4.00
CA THR A 133 6.65 -19.44 4.94
C THR A 133 6.17 -19.23 6.38
N LEU A 134 5.98 -17.98 6.81
CA LEU A 134 5.48 -17.65 8.15
C LEU A 134 4.05 -18.18 8.39
N ARG A 135 3.19 -18.12 7.38
CA ARG A 135 1.82 -18.68 7.45
C ARG A 135 1.85 -20.20 7.61
N GLU A 136 2.73 -20.89 6.88
CA GLU A 136 2.91 -22.33 7.00
C GLU A 136 3.44 -22.73 8.37
N GLN A 137 4.42 -22.00 8.91
CA GLN A 137 4.92 -22.21 10.28
C GLN A 137 3.81 -22.00 11.32
N LEU A 138 3.04 -20.92 11.20
CA LEU A 138 1.91 -20.64 12.10
C LEU A 138 0.83 -21.73 12.02
N ALA A 139 0.56 -22.28 10.84
CA ALA A 139 -0.38 -23.39 10.68
C ALA A 139 0.11 -24.65 11.40
N ARG A 140 1.39 -25.02 11.22
CA ARG A 140 2.00 -26.19 11.89
C ARG A 140 2.01 -26.04 13.41
N ALA A 141 2.40 -24.88 13.94
CA ALA A 141 2.39 -24.64 15.38
C ALA A 141 0.98 -24.74 16.00
N ARG A 142 -0.06 -24.30 15.26
CA ARG A 142 -1.46 -24.44 15.69
C ARG A 142 -1.93 -25.90 15.71
N GLU A 143 -1.51 -26.69 14.72
CA GLU A 143 -1.80 -28.13 14.66
C GLU A 143 -1.17 -28.85 15.86
N GLN A 144 0.12 -28.61 16.12
CA GLN A 144 0.82 -29.16 17.29
C GLN A 144 0.13 -28.78 18.61
N LEU A 145 -0.33 -27.53 18.74
CA LEU A 145 -1.06 -27.08 19.93
C LEU A 145 -2.41 -27.81 20.09
N ALA A 146 -3.10 -28.12 19.00
CA ALA A 146 -4.33 -28.90 19.03
C ALA A 146 -4.06 -30.34 19.50
N ASP A 147 -3.05 -31.01 18.91
CA ASP A 147 -2.65 -32.36 19.29
C ASP A 147 -2.25 -32.45 20.77
N LEU A 148 -1.51 -31.45 21.29
CA LEU A 148 -1.15 -31.40 22.70
C LEU A 148 -2.38 -31.22 23.62
N ASN A 149 -3.35 -30.40 23.22
CA ASN A 149 -4.58 -30.24 24.00
C ASN A 149 -5.39 -31.54 24.05
N ASP A 150 -5.48 -32.27 22.94
CA ASP A 150 -6.16 -33.57 22.88
C ASP A 150 -5.47 -34.59 23.79
N ARG A 151 -4.12 -34.62 23.77
CA ARG A 151 -3.33 -35.49 24.64
C ARG A 151 -3.49 -35.14 26.12
N ILE A 152 -3.45 -33.86 26.49
CA ILE A 152 -3.68 -33.41 27.88
C ILE A 152 -5.08 -33.83 28.34
N THR A 153 -6.10 -33.58 27.51
CA THR A 153 -7.49 -33.96 27.82
C THR A 153 -7.62 -35.46 28.05
N HIS A 154 -7.02 -36.28 27.17
CA HIS A 154 -7.01 -37.73 27.33
C HIS A 154 -6.32 -38.20 28.63
N LEU A 155 -5.18 -37.61 29.00
CA LEU A 155 -4.50 -37.94 30.25
C LEU A 155 -5.31 -37.51 31.49
N GLN A 156 -5.98 -36.37 31.43
CA GLN A 156 -6.88 -35.90 32.49
C GLN A 156 -8.10 -36.82 32.65
N ASP A 157 -8.70 -37.28 31.55
CA ASP A 157 -9.78 -38.26 31.57
C ASP A 157 -9.32 -39.58 32.18
N ARG A 158 -8.12 -40.05 31.83
CA ARG A 158 -7.52 -41.24 32.43
C ARG A 158 -7.27 -41.09 33.93
N LEU A 159 -6.77 -39.94 34.37
CA LEU A 159 -6.58 -39.62 35.79
C LEU A 159 -7.92 -39.61 36.56
N THR A 160 -8.97 -39.03 35.99
CA THR A 160 -10.30 -39.02 36.62
C THR A 160 -10.92 -40.42 36.67
N GLN A 161 -10.72 -41.25 35.65
CA GLN A 161 -11.12 -42.65 35.67
C GLN A 161 -10.37 -43.44 36.76
N MET A 162 -9.04 -43.34 36.83
CA MET A 162 -8.25 -44.00 37.86
C MET A 162 -8.62 -43.56 39.29
N THR A 163 -9.03 -42.30 39.47
CA THR A 163 -9.46 -41.81 40.78
C THR A 163 -10.82 -42.42 41.19
N ARG A 164 -11.68 -42.76 40.23
CA ARG A 164 -12.97 -43.44 40.46
C ARG A 164 -12.79 -44.94 40.72
N GLU A 165 -11.81 -45.56 40.08
CA GLU A 165 -11.41 -46.95 40.29
C GLU A 165 -10.58 -47.04 41.59
N ALA A 166 -11.27 -47.01 42.74
CA ALA A 166 -10.67 -47.02 44.08
C ALA A 166 -9.68 -48.19 44.26
N GLY A 167 -8.38 -47.86 44.25
CA GLY A 167 -7.28 -48.83 44.29
C GLY A 167 -6.07 -48.47 43.42
N ALA A 168 -6.11 -47.34 42.71
CA ALA A 168 -5.06 -46.90 41.80
C ALA A 168 -3.68 -46.77 42.46
N ASP A 169 -2.70 -47.39 41.79
CA ASP A 169 -1.27 -47.26 42.03
C ASP A 169 -0.86 -45.77 42.07
N THR A 170 -0.43 -45.31 43.26
CA THR A 170 -0.03 -43.93 43.50
C THR A 170 1.12 -43.53 42.59
N GLU A 171 2.02 -44.46 42.24
CA GLU A 171 3.14 -44.18 41.34
C GLU A 171 2.66 -43.89 39.92
N LEU A 172 1.65 -44.62 39.42
CA LEU A 172 1.09 -44.38 38.09
C LEU A 172 0.38 -43.02 38.04
N ARG A 173 -0.31 -42.63 39.11
CA ARG A 173 -0.94 -41.31 39.21
C ARG A 173 0.10 -40.18 39.20
N ASP A 174 1.17 -40.32 39.97
CA ASP A 174 2.24 -39.32 40.04
C ASP A 174 2.96 -39.17 38.69
N ARG A 175 3.17 -40.28 37.96
CA ARG A 175 3.71 -40.26 36.59
C ARG A 175 2.77 -39.52 35.63
N LEU A 176 1.47 -39.81 35.66
CA LEU A 176 0.50 -39.11 34.80
C LEU A 176 0.39 -37.61 35.11
N LEU A 177 0.49 -37.21 36.38
CA LEU A 177 0.53 -35.80 36.77
C LEU A 177 1.81 -35.11 36.27
N ALA A 178 2.96 -35.78 36.35
CA ALA A 178 4.21 -35.28 35.80
C ALA A 178 4.15 -35.12 34.27
N ASP A 179 3.54 -36.08 33.57
CA ASP A 179 3.32 -36.02 32.12
C ASP A 179 2.41 -34.84 31.74
N VAL A 180 1.30 -34.63 32.47
CA VAL A 180 0.41 -33.49 32.24
C VAL A 180 1.17 -32.16 32.43
N ALA A 181 1.94 -32.02 33.52
CA ALA A 181 2.72 -30.81 33.77
C ALA A 181 3.78 -30.55 32.67
N ALA A 182 4.41 -31.61 32.16
CA ALA A 182 5.36 -31.50 31.05
C ALA A 182 4.68 -31.03 29.75
N LEU A 183 3.52 -31.60 29.42
CA LEU A 183 2.76 -31.20 28.23
C LEU A 183 2.19 -29.78 28.35
N GLU A 184 1.77 -29.36 29.54
CA GLU A 184 1.32 -27.98 29.77
C GLU A 184 2.43 -26.97 29.53
N LYS A 185 3.66 -27.29 29.95
CA LYS A 185 4.84 -26.47 29.66
C LYS A 185 5.11 -26.38 28.16
N GLU A 186 5.02 -27.49 27.43
CA GLU A 186 5.18 -27.52 25.97
C GLU A 186 4.09 -26.68 25.25
N ARG A 187 2.84 -26.79 25.69
CA ARG A 187 1.73 -25.96 25.20
C ARG A 187 2.00 -24.48 25.39
N ASP A 188 2.53 -24.08 26.55
CA ASP A 188 2.82 -22.67 26.83
C ASP A 188 3.98 -22.14 25.97
N LEU A 189 4.98 -22.97 25.66
CA LEU A 189 6.03 -22.63 24.69
C LEU A 189 5.46 -22.45 23.28
N LEU A 190 4.61 -23.35 22.80
CA LEU A 190 3.96 -23.22 21.48
C LEU A 190 3.05 -21.98 21.40
N ARG A 191 2.38 -21.61 22.51
CA ARG A 191 1.61 -20.35 22.56
C ARG A 191 2.50 -19.14 22.36
N GLN A 192 3.66 -19.10 23.02
CA GLN A 192 4.65 -18.03 22.83
C GLN A 192 5.13 -17.99 21.39
N GLU A 193 5.47 -19.14 20.79
CA GLU A 193 5.89 -19.23 19.39
C GLU A 193 4.80 -18.73 18.43
N ILE A 194 3.53 -19.08 18.66
CA ILE A 194 2.39 -18.58 17.85
C ILE A 194 2.30 -17.06 17.91
N ASP A 195 2.48 -16.46 19.08
CA ASP A 195 2.40 -15.01 19.24
C ASP A 195 3.60 -14.30 18.60
N GLU A 196 4.80 -14.88 18.68
CA GLU A 196 5.98 -14.39 17.95
C GLU A 196 5.78 -14.47 16.42
N LEU A 197 5.23 -15.58 15.90
CA LEU A 197 4.94 -15.74 14.47
C LEU A 197 3.87 -14.78 14.00
N ARG A 198 2.84 -14.51 14.83
CA ARG A 198 1.82 -13.49 14.53
C ARG A 198 2.44 -12.10 14.44
N GLU A 199 3.32 -11.74 15.37
CA GLU A 199 4.01 -10.46 15.37
C GLU A 199 4.93 -10.31 14.15
N LYS A 200 5.68 -11.37 13.79
CA LYS A 200 6.47 -11.40 12.54
C LYS A 200 5.60 -11.21 11.30
N LEU A 201 4.44 -11.87 11.24
CA LEU A 201 3.51 -11.71 10.13
C LEU A 201 2.89 -10.31 10.08
N ARG A 202 2.66 -9.67 11.23
CA ARG A 202 2.19 -8.28 11.33
C ARG A 202 3.23 -7.33 10.74
N ARG A 203 4.48 -7.38 11.23
CA ARG A 203 5.59 -6.55 10.70
C ARG A 203 5.81 -6.76 9.20
N SER A 204 5.82 -8.02 8.76
CA SER A 204 5.94 -8.32 7.33
C SER A 204 4.77 -7.79 6.48
N ARG A 205 3.60 -7.51 7.06
CA ARG A 205 2.51 -6.82 6.33
C ARG A 205 2.72 -5.31 6.29
N GLU A 206 3.23 -4.72 7.37
CA GLU A 206 3.58 -3.31 7.45
C GLU A 206 4.64 -2.97 6.40
N ASP A 207 5.73 -3.74 6.37
CA ASP A 207 6.78 -3.62 5.36
C ASP A 207 6.20 -3.68 3.93
N LYS A 208 5.15 -4.49 3.70
CA LYS A 208 4.53 -4.64 2.36
C LYS A 208 3.72 -3.41 2.01
N ILE A 209 3.04 -2.81 2.99
CA ILE A 209 2.33 -1.55 2.82
C ILE A 209 3.34 -0.45 2.45
N ASP A 210 4.50 -0.43 3.10
CA ASP A 210 5.55 0.55 2.81
C ASP A 210 6.12 0.37 1.39
N LEU A 211 6.39 -0.86 0.94
CA LEU A 211 6.80 -1.11 -0.44
C LEU A 211 5.73 -0.68 -1.46
N LEU A 212 4.45 -0.90 -1.16
CA LEU A 212 3.36 -0.46 -2.03
C LEU A 212 3.26 1.07 -2.09
N ASP A 213 3.44 1.76 -0.95
CA ASP A 213 3.48 3.23 -0.94
C ASP A 213 4.66 3.76 -1.77
N GLN A 214 5.84 3.12 -1.66
CA GLN A 214 7.00 3.45 -2.48
C GLN A 214 6.72 3.25 -3.98
N GLY A 215 6.09 2.12 -4.36
CA GLY A 215 5.70 1.86 -5.75
C GLY A 215 4.73 2.90 -6.29
N VAL A 216 3.74 3.32 -5.48
CA VAL A 216 2.81 4.40 -5.84
C VAL A 216 3.54 5.73 -6.05
N ARG A 217 4.46 6.11 -5.15
CA ARG A 217 5.28 7.32 -5.29
C ARG A 217 6.13 7.29 -6.57
N LEU A 218 6.72 6.14 -6.88
CA LEU A 218 7.50 5.95 -8.09
C LEU A 218 6.64 6.10 -9.35
N ALA A 219 5.43 5.51 -9.36
CA ALA A 219 4.47 5.67 -10.45
C ALA A 219 4.09 7.15 -10.68
N TYR A 220 3.91 7.94 -9.61
CA TYR A 220 3.70 9.38 -9.75
C TYR A 220 4.92 10.07 -10.36
N ARG A 221 6.13 9.76 -9.88
CA ARG A 221 7.37 10.34 -10.41
C ARG A 221 7.56 10.03 -11.90
N TRP A 222 7.21 8.82 -12.32
CA TRP A 222 7.18 8.39 -13.72
C TRP A 222 6.29 9.27 -14.59
N VAL A 223 5.07 9.52 -14.12
CA VAL A 223 4.11 10.37 -14.83
C VAL A 223 4.67 11.79 -14.95
N GLU A 224 5.23 12.36 -13.88
CA GLU A 224 5.88 13.68 -13.90
C GLU A 224 7.01 13.75 -14.94
N LEU A 225 7.95 12.81 -14.91
CA LEU A 225 9.07 12.76 -15.86
C LEU A 225 8.60 12.68 -17.32
N ARG A 226 7.56 11.87 -17.58
CA ARG A 226 6.96 11.76 -18.92
C ARG A 226 6.31 13.08 -19.36
N TRP A 227 5.64 13.78 -18.46
CA TRP A 227 5.07 15.10 -18.74
C TRP A 227 6.14 16.17 -18.98
N GLU A 228 7.20 16.19 -18.18
CA GLU A 228 8.34 17.10 -18.37
C GLU A 228 9.03 16.87 -19.72
N TRP A 229 9.23 15.61 -20.09
CA TRP A 229 9.77 15.26 -21.40
C TRP A 229 8.86 15.72 -22.54
N ALA A 230 7.56 15.43 -22.46
CA ALA A 230 6.60 15.81 -23.50
C ALA A 230 6.54 17.34 -23.69
N ARG A 231 6.52 18.10 -22.59
CA ARG A 231 6.57 19.56 -22.60
C ARG A 231 7.88 20.08 -23.22
N SER A 232 9.01 19.47 -22.87
CA SER A 232 10.31 19.84 -23.44
C SER A 232 10.35 19.58 -24.94
N GLU A 233 9.74 18.50 -25.40
CA GLU A 233 9.68 18.14 -26.81
C GLU A 233 8.77 19.07 -27.62
N GLU A 234 7.63 19.47 -27.05
CA GLU A 234 6.74 20.47 -27.63
C GLU A 234 7.45 21.82 -27.80
N LEU A 235 8.16 22.29 -26.77
CA LEU A 235 8.96 23.51 -26.85
C LEU A 235 10.06 23.44 -27.93
N ARG A 236 10.68 22.27 -28.13
CA ARG A 236 11.66 22.06 -29.22
C ARG A 236 10.99 22.16 -30.59
N ARG A 237 9.79 21.60 -30.75
CA ARG A 237 9.02 21.65 -32.00
C ARG A 237 8.59 23.08 -32.31
N GLU A 238 8.02 23.79 -31.35
CA GLU A 238 7.64 25.20 -31.50
C GLU A 238 8.85 26.05 -31.91
N LYS A 239 9.99 25.86 -31.24
CA LYS A 239 11.22 26.57 -31.59
C LYS A 239 11.64 26.27 -33.03
N ALA A 240 11.68 24.99 -33.43
CA ALA A 240 12.02 24.59 -34.79
C ALA A 240 11.06 25.19 -35.83
N GLU A 241 9.77 25.22 -35.55
CA GLU A 241 8.77 25.85 -36.42
C GLU A 241 8.98 27.37 -36.54
N THR A 242 9.27 28.05 -35.43
CA THR A 242 9.57 29.49 -35.47
C THR A 242 10.86 29.80 -36.24
N ASP A 243 11.87 28.96 -36.12
CA ASP A 243 13.14 29.11 -36.84
C ASP A 243 12.94 28.86 -38.35
N LEU A 244 12.19 27.82 -38.73
CA LEU A 244 11.79 27.56 -40.11
C LEU A 244 10.97 28.71 -40.71
N ARG A 245 10.06 29.30 -39.93
CA ARG A 245 9.27 30.45 -40.36
C ARG A 245 10.16 31.67 -40.63
N LYS A 246 11.08 31.99 -39.72
CA LYS A 246 12.06 33.08 -39.90
C LYS A 246 12.95 32.83 -41.11
N GLU A 247 13.37 31.58 -41.35
CA GLU A 247 14.17 31.24 -42.52
C GLU A 247 13.38 31.44 -43.83
N ARG A 248 12.11 31.03 -43.87
CA ARG A 248 11.21 31.28 -45.01
C ARG A 248 11.02 32.78 -45.26
N GLU A 249 10.77 33.56 -44.21
CA GLU A 249 10.66 35.03 -44.32
C GLU A 249 11.94 35.65 -44.88
N ARG A 250 13.11 35.25 -44.38
CA ARG A 250 14.42 35.70 -44.91
C ARG A 250 14.65 35.31 -46.37
N ARG A 251 14.20 34.13 -46.79
CA ARG A 251 14.29 33.71 -48.20
C ARG A 251 13.40 34.57 -49.09
N LEU A 252 12.17 34.86 -48.66
CA LEU A 252 11.25 35.74 -49.39
C LEU A 252 11.82 37.16 -49.52
N THR A 253 12.39 37.74 -48.46
CA THR A 253 13.02 39.06 -48.53
C THR A 253 14.21 39.07 -49.48
N LEU A 254 15.07 38.04 -49.43
CA LEU A 254 16.20 37.91 -50.37
C LEU A 254 15.73 37.74 -51.82
N GLU A 255 14.67 36.97 -52.07
CA GLU A 255 14.09 36.81 -53.40
C GLU A 255 13.51 38.13 -53.93
N GLU A 256 12.88 38.93 -53.07
CA GLU A 256 12.38 40.26 -53.39
C GLU A 256 13.52 41.22 -53.72
N GLU A 257 14.58 41.27 -52.91
CA GLU A 257 15.78 42.07 -53.16
C GLU A 257 16.46 41.68 -54.48
N VAL A 258 16.62 40.38 -54.75
CA VAL A 258 17.18 39.89 -56.03
C VAL A 258 16.30 40.31 -57.21
N ARG A 259 14.97 40.26 -57.05
CA ARG A 259 14.02 40.69 -58.08
C ARG A 259 14.13 42.20 -58.35
N GLU A 260 14.28 43.02 -57.32
CA GLU A 260 14.51 44.47 -57.46
C GLU A 260 15.86 44.78 -58.12
N LEU A 261 16.93 44.11 -57.72
CA LEU A 261 18.25 44.27 -58.34
C LEU A 261 18.24 43.91 -59.84
N ARG A 262 17.49 42.87 -60.23
CA ARG A 262 17.31 42.52 -61.65
C ARG A 262 16.61 43.63 -62.43
N ARG A 263 15.53 44.20 -61.87
CA ARG A 263 14.81 45.34 -62.47
C ARG A 263 15.72 46.56 -62.64
N LEU A 264 16.53 46.90 -61.63
CA LEU A 264 17.40 48.08 -61.65
C LEU A 264 18.58 47.93 -62.63
N THR A 265 19.12 46.73 -62.80
CA THR A 265 20.30 46.49 -63.65
C THR A 265 19.97 46.40 -65.14
N GLY A 266 18.70 46.54 -65.54
CA GLY A 266 18.28 46.42 -66.94
C GLY A 266 18.54 45.03 -67.53
N ARG A 267 18.90 44.05 -66.69
CA ARG A 267 18.99 42.62 -67.05
C ARG A 267 17.63 41.96 -66.92
N ASP A 268 16.59 42.61 -67.44
CA ASP A 268 15.43 41.86 -67.92
C ASP A 268 15.91 41.20 -69.21
N THR A 269 16.41 39.99 -69.06
CA THR A 269 16.93 39.21 -70.19
C THR A 269 15.77 38.90 -71.13
N VAL A 270 15.95 39.34 -72.38
CA VAL A 270 15.35 38.79 -73.60
C VAL A 270 15.29 37.27 -73.52
#